data_AF-A0A5Y2Y5E4-F1
#
_entry.id   AF-A0A5Y2Y5E4-F1
#
_cell.length_a   1.000
_cell.length_b   1.000
_cell.length_c   1.000
_cell.angle_alpha   90.00
_cell.angle_beta   90.00
_cell.angle_gamma   90.00
#
_symmetry.space_group_name_H-M   'P 1'
#
loop_
_entity.id
_entity.type
_entity.pdbx_description
1 polymer ?
#
loop_
_entity_poly.entity_id
_entity_poly.type
_entity_poly.pdbx_seq_one_letter_code
_entity_poly.pdbx_strand_id
1 'polypeptide(L)'
;FMPCIKYIDDIQEFDRLNGIINGEKASYVESGVTKELVSRLKVFSINIIPEGSPNIVLQQLSNIVLMDDPFKKKKRNADYPSNSYFSDLHVRYSGVHNSVIGFGDFNIAGSDYAESGGPAYVVTIHVSYLDSNEFDAMSVRHFSSVDDGTPSNPSGKFQQALEKLVLHDQNFPKFFDNTSGLRGFKSLHARRHYPGLGQVKQLSMQHHIETICNFIAV
;
A
#
# COMPACT_ATOMS: atom_id res chain seq x y z
N PHE A 1 14.01 -19.42 0.83
CA PHE A 1 13.31 -18.62 1.84
C PHE A 1 14.36 -17.88 2.65
N MET A 2 14.29 -16.54 2.71
CA MET A 2 15.21 -15.74 3.51
C MET A 2 14.44 -15.23 4.74
N PRO A 3 14.87 -15.54 5.97
CA PRO A 3 14.23 -15.04 7.18
C PRO A 3 14.39 -13.52 7.27
N CYS A 4 13.37 -12.84 7.81
CA CYS A 4 13.38 -11.40 8.02
C CYS A 4 13.19 -11.09 9.51
N ILE A 5 14.07 -10.26 10.08
CA ILE A 5 14.00 -9.83 11.48
C ILE A 5 13.43 -8.41 11.51
N LYS A 6 12.27 -8.24 12.15
CA LYS A 6 11.66 -6.93 12.36
C LYS A 6 12.26 -6.27 13.61
N TYR A 7 12.67 -5.02 13.48
CA TYR A 7 13.02 -4.13 14.58
C TYR A 7 11.80 -3.26 14.95
N ILE A 8 11.45 -3.25 16.25
CA ILE A 8 10.31 -2.53 16.84
C ILE A 8 10.74 -1.66 18.03
N ASP A 9 11.84 -0.93 17.88
CA ASP A 9 12.40 -0.09 18.96
C ASP A 9 12.86 -0.85 20.22
N ASP A 10 13.13 -2.16 20.06
CA ASP A 10 13.75 -3.02 21.08
C ASP A 10 15.02 -3.67 20.52
N ILE A 11 16.17 -3.06 20.84
CA ILE A 11 17.48 -3.52 20.35
C ILE A 11 17.92 -4.84 20.99
N GLN A 12 17.48 -5.12 22.22
CA GLN A 12 17.87 -6.34 22.93
C GLN A 12 17.17 -7.55 22.30
N GLU A 13 15.88 -7.41 22.01
CA GLU A 13 15.13 -8.45 21.31
C GLU A 13 15.64 -8.63 19.88
N PHE A 14 15.99 -7.54 19.20
CA PHE A 14 16.59 -7.61 17.86
C PHE A 14 17.93 -8.38 17.87
N ASP A 15 18.83 -8.08 18.80
CA ASP A 15 20.11 -8.78 18.95
C ASP A 15 19.90 -10.25 19.34
N ARG A 16 18.92 -10.55 20.20
CA ARG A 16 18.54 -11.93 20.56
C ARG A 16 18.09 -12.73 19.34
N LEU A 17 17.18 -12.20 18.53
CA LEU A 17 16.71 -12.84 17.30
C LEU A 17 17.83 -13.00 16.28
N ASN A 18 18.68 -11.99 16.13
CA ASN A 18 19.82 -12.00 15.24
C ASN A 18 20.84 -13.09 15.59
N GLY A 19 21.02 -13.38 16.88
CA GLY A 19 21.89 -14.46 17.36
C GLY A 19 21.32 -15.87 17.17
N ILE A 20 19.99 -16.01 17.00
CA ILE A 20 19.33 -17.30 16.76
C ILE A 20 19.36 -17.66 15.26
N ILE A 21 19.22 -16.66 14.39
CA ILE A 21 19.10 -16.86 12.94
C ILE A 21 20.48 -16.85 12.28
N ASN A 22 20.92 -18.03 11.83
CA ASN A 22 22.16 -18.22 11.09
C ASN A 22 21.96 -18.10 9.58
N GLY A 23 23.00 -17.64 8.87
CA GLY A 23 23.00 -17.51 7.40
C GLY A 23 22.42 -16.19 6.89
N GLU A 24 22.05 -16.18 5.61
CA GLU A 24 21.46 -15.01 4.96
C GLU A 24 20.10 -14.65 5.59
N LYS A 25 19.91 -13.36 5.83
CA LYS A 25 18.74 -12.81 6.49
C LYS A 25 18.51 -11.37 6.07
N ALA A 26 17.26 -10.96 6.07
CA ALA A 26 16.84 -9.59 5.86
C ALA A 26 16.47 -8.91 7.19
N SER A 27 16.56 -7.59 7.22
CA SER A 27 16.02 -6.78 8.31
C SER A 27 14.81 -5.99 7.82
N TYR A 28 13.86 -5.73 8.72
CA TYR A 28 12.79 -4.77 8.51
C TYR A 28 12.75 -3.78 9.66
N VAL A 29 12.97 -2.50 9.36
CA VAL A 29 12.96 -1.41 10.34
C VAL A 29 11.68 -0.61 10.16
N GLU A 30 10.81 -0.64 11.17
CA GLU A 30 9.51 0.05 11.13
C GLU A 30 9.65 1.56 11.31
N SER A 31 10.49 1.98 12.28
CA SER A 31 10.76 3.38 12.58
C SER A 31 12.14 3.54 13.19
N GLY A 32 12.68 4.77 13.12
CA GLY A 32 13.86 5.18 13.89
C GLY A 32 15.15 4.43 13.54
N VAL A 33 15.93 4.96 12.60
CA VAL A 33 17.25 4.38 12.29
C VAL A 33 18.35 5.07 13.11
N THR A 34 18.66 4.51 14.29
CA THR A 34 19.73 5.02 15.16
C THR A 34 21.12 4.56 14.69
N LYS A 35 22.18 5.26 15.12
CA LYS A 35 23.57 4.84 14.83
C LYS A 35 23.87 3.44 15.35
N GLU A 36 23.34 3.09 16.52
CA GLU A 36 23.49 1.76 17.11
C GLU A 36 22.84 0.69 16.23
N LEU A 37 21.60 0.91 15.80
CA LEU A 37 20.89 0.00 14.91
C LEU A 37 21.64 -0.18 13.58
N VAL A 38 22.11 0.91 12.94
CA VAL A 38 22.88 0.84 11.70
C VAL A 38 24.08 -0.09 11.81
N SER A 39 24.77 -0.12 12.97
CA SER A 39 25.90 -1.03 13.18
C SER A 39 25.49 -2.51 13.08
N ARG A 40 24.28 -2.85 13.54
CA ARG A 40 23.72 -4.21 13.50
C ARG A 40 23.20 -4.57 12.13
N LEU A 41 22.60 -3.61 11.41
CA LEU A 41 22.03 -3.82 10.07
C LEU A 41 23.08 -4.21 9.02
N LYS A 42 24.37 -3.87 9.23
CA LYS A 42 25.46 -4.16 8.28
C LYS A 42 25.68 -5.64 7.97
N VAL A 43 25.23 -6.55 8.84
CA VAL A 43 25.40 -8.00 8.64
C VAL A 43 24.25 -8.63 7.85
N PHE A 44 23.20 -7.87 7.52
CA PHE A 44 22.03 -8.37 6.80
C PHE A 44 22.23 -8.27 5.29
N SER A 45 21.75 -9.27 4.57
CA SER A 45 21.86 -9.36 3.10
C SER A 45 20.97 -8.33 2.40
N ILE A 46 19.80 -8.02 2.99
CA ILE A 46 18.86 -7.00 2.54
C ILE A 46 18.40 -6.20 3.76
N ASN A 47 18.32 -4.88 3.61
CA ASN A 47 17.81 -3.98 4.64
C ASN A 47 16.55 -3.27 4.15
N ILE A 48 15.40 -3.62 4.72
CA ILE A 48 14.14 -2.92 4.46
C ILE A 48 14.01 -1.80 5.49
N ILE A 49 14.08 -0.55 5.06
CA ILE A 49 14.07 0.62 5.95
C ILE A 49 13.03 1.64 5.48
N PRO A 50 12.59 2.58 6.35
CA PRO A 50 11.63 3.60 5.96
C PRO A 50 12.18 4.47 4.82
N GLU A 51 11.33 4.79 3.85
CA GLU A 51 11.67 5.63 2.69
C GLU A 51 12.35 6.95 3.10
N GLY A 52 11.83 7.61 4.14
CA GLY A 52 12.36 8.86 4.67
C GLY A 52 13.66 8.74 5.49
N SER A 53 14.38 7.62 5.41
CA SER A 53 15.64 7.42 6.14
C SER A 53 16.71 8.42 5.69
N PRO A 54 17.48 9.03 6.62
CA PRO A 54 18.52 10.00 6.26
C PRO A 54 19.58 9.43 5.31
N ASN A 55 20.10 10.25 4.39
CA ASN A 55 21.15 9.84 3.44
C ASN A 55 22.39 9.20 4.11
N ILE A 56 22.74 9.64 5.32
CA ILE A 56 23.86 9.05 6.08
C ILE A 56 23.63 7.59 6.47
N VAL A 57 22.36 7.15 6.57
CA VAL A 57 22.00 5.74 6.74
C VAL A 57 22.21 4.99 5.44
N LEU A 58 21.75 5.55 4.31
CA LEU A 58 21.89 4.94 2.98
C LEU A 58 23.36 4.73 2.58
N GLN A 59 24.25 5.63 3.01
CA GLN A 59 25.70 5.54 2.82
C GLN A 59 26.37 4.43 3.64
N GLN A 60 25.75 3.98 4.73
CA GLN A 60 26.33 3.02 5.67
C GLN A 60 25.80 1.59 5.49
N LEU A 61 24.73 1.42 4.71
CA LEU A 61 24.09 0.14 4.42
C LEU A 61 24.20 -0.18 2.94
N SER A 62 23.96 -1.45 2.62
CA SER A 62 23.89 -1.95 1.25
C SER A 62 22.61 -2.77 1.06
N ASN A 63 22.22 -2.99 -0.19
CA ASN A 63 21.03 -3.78 -0.56
C ASN A 63 19.77 -3.29 0.16
N ILE A 64 19.47 -2.02 0.00
CA ILE A 64 18.37 -1.34 0.68
C ILE A 64 17.09 -1.47 -0.13
N VAL A 65 16.01 -1.83 0.55
CA VAL A 65 14.65 -1.70 0.03
C VAL A 65 13.96 -0.60 0.83
N LEU A 66 13.46 0.43 0.15
CA LEU A 66 12.72 1.51 0.81
C LEU A 66 11.27 1.07 1.00
N MET A 67 10.76 1.18 2.22
CA MET A 67 9.36 0.89 2.55
C MET A 67 8.63 2.19 2.89
N ASP A 68 7.45 2.39 2.30
CA ASP A 68 6.61 3.55 2.56
C ASP A 68 5.19 3.12 2.96
N ASP A 69 4.54 3.91 3.80
CA ASP A 69 3.10 3.78 4.11
C ASP A 69 2.38 5.07 3.72
N PRO A 70 2.22 5.33 2.41
CA PRO A 70 1.76 6.63 1.94
C PRO A 70 0.24 6.81 2.07
N PHE A 71 -0.52 5.75 2.34
CA PHE A 71 -1.97 5.81 2.31
C PHE A 71 -2.52 6.65 3.47
N LYS A 72 -2.95 7.87 3.16
CA LYS A 72 -3.49 8.83 4.15
C LYS A 72 -4.90 8.44 4.58
N LYS A 73 -4.99 7.48 5.50
CA LYS A 73 -6.26 7.01 6.10
C LYS A 73 -7.06 8.19 6.65
N LYS A 74 -8.34 8.24 6.31
CA LYS A 74 -9.31 9.17 6.92
C LYS A 74 -10.09 8.48 8.01
N LYS A 75 -10.42 9.22 9.07
CA LYS A 75 -11.27 8.73 10.17
C LYS A 75 -12.65 8.30 9.67
N ARG A 76 -13.19 8.99 8.66
CA ARG A 76 -14.45 8.63 8.00
C ARG A 76 -14.24 8.50 6.49
N ASN A 77 -14.91 7.53 5.90
CA ASN A 77 -14.92 7.34 4.45
C ASN A 77 -15.50 8.56 3.68
N ALA A 78 -16.40 9.32 4.32
CA ALA A 78 -16.95 10.56 3.78
C ALA A 78 -15.89 11.67 3.58
N ASP A 79 -14.77 11.60 4.32
CA ASP A 79 -13.74 12.64 4.32
C ASP A 79 -12.65 12.42 3.25
N TYR A 80 -12.75 11.34 2.45
CA TYR A 80 -11.85 11.16 1.32
C TYR A 80 -12.23 12.12 0.17
N PRO A 81 -11.26 12.84 -0.41
CA PRO A 81 -11.47 13.55 -1.67
C PRO A 81 -11.70 12.54 -2.80
N SER A 82 -12.14 13.00 -3.98
CA SER A 82 -12.31 12.12 -5.15
C SER A 82 -10.99 11.50 -5.61
N ASN A 83 -9.87 12.18 -5.39
CA ASN A 83 -8.52 11.72 -5.71
C ASN A 83 -7.55 12.09 -4.58
N SER A 84 -6.61 11.20 -4.28
CA SER A 84 -5.47 11.51 -3.41
C SER A 84 -4.18 10.96 -4.00
N TYR A 85 -3.10 11.73 -3.83
CA TYR A 85 -1.74 11.26 -4.12
C TYR A 85 -1.39 10.09 -3.19
N PHE A 86 -0.78 9.05 -3.75
CA PHE A 86 -0.24 7.92 -3.02
C PHE A 86 1.28 8.05 -2.91
N SER A 87 2.04 7.63 -3.92
CA SER A 87 3.50 7.64 -3.89
C SER A 87 4.08 7.61 -5.29
N ASP A 88 5.31 8.08 -5.43
CA ASP A 88 6.15 8.01 -6.62
C ASP A 88 7.36 7.07 -6.41
N LEU A 89 7.41 6.38 -5.26
CA LEU A 89 8.57 5.59 -4.86
C LEU A 89 8.94 4.52 -5.87
N HIS A 90 7.96 3.87 -6.49
CA HIS A 90 8.17 2.85 -7.55
C HIS A 90 8.89 3.41 -8.78
N VAL A 91 8.80 4.72 -9.03
CA VAL A 91 9.51 5.41 -10.12
C VAL A 91 10.90 5.84 -9.67
N ARG A 92 11.01 6.47 -8.49
CA ARG A 92 12.23 7.19 -8.11
C ARG A 92 13.25 6.40 -7.28
N TYR A 93 12.90 5.23 -6.72
CA TYR A 93 13.76 4.51 -5.76
C TYR A 93 15.19 4.30 -6.27
N SER A 94 15.35 3.97 -7.55
CA SER A 94 16.64 3.70 -8.20
C SER A 94 17.55 4.93 -8.27
N GLY A 95 16.97 6.13 -8.24
CA GLY A 95 17.69 7.40 -8.23
C GLY A 95 18.02 7.94 -6.83
N VAL A 96 17.52 7.30 -5.76
CA VAL A 96 17.71 7.81 -4.38
C VAL A 96 19.16 7.66 -3.92
N HIS A 97 19.75 6.48 -4.08
CA HIS A 97 21.16 6.22 -3.76
C HIS A 97 21.60 4.86 -4.35
N ASN A 98 22.88 4.70 -4.69
CA ASN A 98 23.41 3.46 -5.30
C ASN A 98 23.23 2.19 -4.45
N SER A 99 22.96 2.33 -3.14
CA SER A 99 22.70 1.20 -2.24
C SER A 99 21.24 0.77 -2.21
N VAL A 100 20.33 1.56 -2.80
CA VAL A 100 18.89 1.27 -2.90
C VAL A 100 18.65 0.39 -4.12
N ILE A 101 18.16 -0.83 -3.87
CA ILE A 101 17.94 -1.87 -4.88
C ILE A 101 16.46 -2.19 -5.10
N GLY A 102 15.56 -1.61 -4.29
CA GLY A 102 14.13 -1.87 -4.40
C GLY A 102 13.28 -0.94 -3.56
N PHE A 103 11.98 -1.18 -3.64
CA PHE A 103 10.93 -0.45 -2.91
C PHE A 103 9.81 -1.40 -2.44
N GLY A 104 8.92 -0.89 -1.59
CA GLY A 104 7.68 -1.52 -1.21
C GLY A 104 6.72 -0.53 -0.56
N ASP A 105 5.44 -0.88 -0.51
CA ASP A 105 4.40 -0.09 0.15
C ASP A 105 3.37 -0.97 0.88
N PHE A 106 2.55 -0.33 1.72
CA PHE A 106 1.45 -0.96 2.46
C PHE A 106 0.09 -0.92 1.75
N ASN A 107 0.09 -0.60 0.44
CA ASN A 107 -1.09 -0.43 -0.41
C ASN A 107 -2.20 0.42 0.27
N ILE A 108 -3.46 0.25 -0.15
CA ILE A 108 -4.61 0.95 0.45
C ILE A 108 -4.99 0.45 1.86
N ALA A 109 -4.34 -0.62 2.35
CA ALA A 109 -4.60 -1.16 3.68
C ALA A 109 -3.88 -0.38 4.78
N GLY A 110 -2.68 0.14 4.50
CA GLY A 110 -1.75 0.75 5.45
C GLY A 110 -1.20 -0.23 6.49
N SER A 111 -0.21 0.21 7.26
CA SER A 111 0.50 -0.59 8.28
C SER A 111 -0.32 -0.82 9.55
N ASP A 112 -1.19 0.12 9.94
CA ASP A 112 -1.99 -0.04 11.17
C ASP A 112 -2.95 -1.24 11.08
N TYR A 113 -2.90 -2.07 12.12
CA TYR A 113 -3.88 -3.11 12.37
C TYR A 113 -5.08 -2.58 13.17
N ALA A 114 -6.28 -3.03 12.81
CA ALA A 114 -7.50 -2.79 13.59
C ALA A 114 -8.29 -4.10 13.69
N GLU A 115 -8.66 -4.49 14.91
CA GLU A 115 -9.42 -5.73 15.17
C GLU A 115 -10.82 -5.72 14.56
N SER A 116 -11.41 -4.54 14.38
CA SER A 116 -12.75 -4.39 13.82
C SER A 116 -12.84 -3.19 12.89
N GLY A 117 -13.73 -3.30 11.90
CA GLY A 117 -14.17 -2.14 11.13
C GLY A 117 -15.17 -1.31 11.94
N GLY A 118 -15.11 0.01 11.77
CA GLY A 118 -16.15 0.91 12.25
C GLY A 118 -17.45 0.76 11.43
N PRO A 119 -18.58 1.30 11.93
CA PRO A 119 -19.84 1.33 11.20
C PRO A 119 -19.68 2.03 9.84
N ALA A 120 -20.21 1.41 8.78
CA ALA A 120 -20.08 1.87 7.41
C ALA A 120 -21.15 2.93 7.05
N TYR A 121 -20.97 4.16 7.56
CA TYR A 121 -21.81 5.30 7.19
C TYR A 121 -21.70 5.65 5.70
N VAL A 122 -20.48 5.56 5.17
CA VAL A 122 -20.16 5.68 3.75
C VAL A 122 -19.31 4.49 3.35
N VAL A 123 -19.62 3.89 2.20
CA VAL A 123 -18.75 2.88 1.58
C VAL A 123 -17.90 3.57 0.52
N THR A 124 -16.59 3.39 0.60
CA THR A 124 -15.64 3.92 -0.40
C THR A 124 -14.87 2.78 -1.02
N ILE A 125 -14.82 2.73 -2.35
CA ILE A 125 -13.95 1.84 -3.12
C ILE A 125 -12.70 2.65 -3.50
N HIS A 126 -11.53 2.11 -3.17
CA HIS A 126 -10.23 2.71 -3.45
C HIS A 126 -9.62 2.03 -4.67
N VAL A 127 -9.28 2.78 -5.71
CA VAL A 127 -8.70 2.23 -6.94
C VAL A 127 -7.46 3.04 -7.30
N SER A 128 -6.30 2.40 -7.18
CA SER A 128 -5.01 2.98 -7.51
C SER A 128 -4.79 3.06 -9.03
N TYR A 129 -4.08 4.07 -9.49
CA TYR A 129 -3.67 4.21 -10.89
C TYR A 129 -2.35 4.97 -10.97
N LEU A 130 -1.63 4.81 -12.07
CA LEU A 130 -0.43 5.58 -12.39
C LEU A 130 -0.81 6.74 -13.29
N ASP A 131 -0.48 7.96 -12.88
CA ASP A 131 -0.79 9.15 -13.66
C ASP A 131 0.39 9.51 -14.56
N SER A 132 0.24 9.24 -15.86
CA SER A 132 1.26 9.56 -16.85
C SER A 132 1.54 11.07 -16.97
N ASN A 133 0.62 11.93 -16.53
CA ASN A 133 0.84 13.38 -16.48
C ASN A 133 1.63 13.80 -15.23
N GLU A 134 1.71 12.95 -14.21
CA GLU A 134 2.49 13.15 -12.99
C GLU A 134 3.66 12.15 -12.91
N PHE A 135 4.37 11.96 -14.03
CA PHE A 135 5.58 11.12 -14.10
C PHE A 135 5.35 9.67 -13.63
N ASP A 136 4.18 9.11 -13.95
CA ASP A 136 3.74 7.78 -13.52
C ASP A 136 3.67 7.62 -12.00
N ALA A 137 3.59 8.72 -11.24
CA ALA A 137 3.29 8.68 -9.82
C ALA A 137 1.91 8.04 -9.59
N MET A 138 1.80 7.31 -8.48
CA MET A 138 0.57 6.64 -8.13
C MET A 138 -0.37 7.59 -7.39
N SER A 139 -1.63 7.55 -7.79
CA SER A 139 -2.74 8.15 -7.08
C SER A 139 -3.81 7.11 -6.75
N VAL A 140 -4.69 7.42 -5.79
CA VAL A 140 -5.87 6.63 -5.46
C VAL A 140 -7.12 7.44 -5.78
N ARG A 141 -7.97 6.90 -6.64
CA ARG A 141 -9.31 7.42 -6.86
C ARG A 141 -10.28 6.80 -5.86
N HIS A 142 -11.09 7.63 -5.23
CA HIS A 142 -12.04 7.24 -4.20
C HIS A 142 -13.47 7.33 -4.73
N PHE A 143 -14.15 6.19 -4.78
CA PHE A 143 -15.56 6.11 -5.17
C PHE A 143 -16.42 5.90 -3.93
N SER A 144 -16.99 6.99 -3.41
CA SER A 144 -17.79 6.96 -2.19
C SER A 144 -19.29 6.89 -2.48
N SER A 145 -20.05 6.16 -1.66
CA SER A 145 -21.51 6.23 -1.61
C SER A 145 -21.99 7.61 -1.15
N VAL A 146 -23.28 7.87 -1.26
CA VAL A 146 -23.89 9.04 -0.59
C VAL A 146 -23.83 8.79 0.93
N ASP A 147 -23.61 9.86 1.70
CA ASP A 147 -23.75 9.84 3.16
C ASP A 147 -25.22 10.11 3.52
N ASP A 148 -25.92 9.07 3.97
CA ASP A 148 -27.31 9.16 4.44
C ASP A 148 -27.41 9.35 5.97
N GLY A 149 -26.28 9.52 6.66
CA GLY A 149 -26.23 9.69 8.11
C GLY A 149 -26.51 8.41 8.91
N THR A 150 -26.59 7.24 8.28
CA THR A 150 -26.84 5.95 8.95
C THR A 150 -25.77 4.91 8.58
N PRO A 151 -25.53 3.87 9.39
CA PRO A 151 -24.72 2.72 8.97
C PRO A 151 -25.55 1.61 8.30
N SER A 152 -26.85 1.83 8.10
CA SER A 152 -27.76 0.84 7.53
C SER A 152 -27.50 0.63 6.03
N ASN A 153 -27.97 -0.50 5.49
CA ASN A 153 -27.89 -0.84 4.06
C ASN A 153 -26.48 -0.72 3.43
N PRO A 154 -25.45 -1.39 3.98
CA PRO A 154 -24.10 -1.36 3.41
C PRO A 154 -24.06 -1.90 1.96
N SER A 155 -24.95 -2.83 1.60
CA SER A 155 -25.08 -3.34 0.24
C SER A 155 -25.49 -2.26 -0.76
N GLY A 156 -26.49 -1.43 -0.42
CA GLY A 156 -26.92 -0.32 -1.28
C GLY A 156 -25.84 0.75 -1.43
N LYS A 157 -25.15 1.08 -0.34
CA LYS A 157 -24.01 2.01 -0.35
C LYS A 157 -22.87 1.51 -1.22
N PHE A 158 -22.52 0.23 -1.09
CA PHE A 158 -21.55 -0.41 -1.97
C PHE A 158 -21.97 -0.31 -3.44
N GLN A 159 -23.23 -0.62 -3.78
CA GLN A 159 -23.70 -0.55 -5.17
C GLN A 159 -23.60 0.88 -5.73
N GLN A 160 -23.89 1.91 -4.93
CA GLN A 160 -23.70 3.31 -5.35
C GLN A 160 -22.23 3.64 -5.65
N ALA A 161 -21.31 3.21 -4.78
CA ALA A 161 -19.88 3.39 -4.99
C ALA A 161 -19.39 2.62 -6.23
N LEU A 162 -19.85 1.38 -6.40
CA LEU A 162 -19.47 0.50 -7.50
C LEU A 162 -19.98 1.02 -8.85
N GLU A 163 -21.21 1.54 -8.91
CA GLU A 163 -21.75 2.21 -10.09
C GLU A 163 -20.84 3.35 -10.55
N LYS A 164 -20.40 4.21 -9.61
CA LYS A 164 -19.49 5.32 -9.92
C LYS A 164 -18.15 4.84 -10.47
N LEU A 165 -17.59 3.76 -9.93
CA LEU A 165 -16.36 3.14 -10.45
C LEU A 165 -16.56 2.63 -11.89
N VAL A 166 -17.60 1.83 -12.12
CA VAL A 166 -17.84 1.23 -13.45
C VAL A 166 -18.14 2.29 -14.50
N LEU A 167 -18.96 3.29 -14.18
CA LEU A 167 -19.22 4.42 -15.08
C LEU A 167 -17.95 5.23 -15.39
N HIS A 168 -17.08 5.43 -14.39
CA HIS A 168 -15.81 6.12 -14.63
C HIS A 168 -14.92 5.34 -15.59
N ASP A 169 -14.74 4.05 -15.37
CA ASP A 169 -13.92 3.20 -16.24
C ASP A 169 -14.50 3.09 -17.68
N GLN A 170 -15.83 3.10 -17.82
CA GLN A 170 -16.49 3.15 -19.14
C GLN A 170 -16.25 4.47 -19.87
N ASN A 171 -16.31 5.60 -19.15
CA ASN A 171 -16.12 6.93 -19.72
C ASN A 171 -14.65 7.26 -20.01
N PHE A 172 -13.72 6.65 -19.27
CA PHE A 172 -12.28 6.82 -19.43
C PHE A 172 -11.60 5.46 -19.60
N PRO A 173 -11.76 4.78 -20.77
CA PRO A 173 -11.13 3.50 -21.01
C PRO A 173 -9.60 3.60 -20.84
N LYS A 174 -9.00 2.59 -20.21
CA LYS A 174 -7.56 2.51 -19.89
C LYS A 174 -7.06 3.52 -18.85
N PHE A 175 -7.94 4.27 -18.18
CA PHE A 175 -7.54 5.08 -17.03
C PHE A 175 -6.99 4.21 -15.89
N PHE A 176 -7.62 3.05 -15.66
CA PHE A 176 -7.12 2.04 -14.74
C PHE A 176 -6.50 0.88 -15.51
N ASP A 177 -5.48 0.28 -14.91
CA ASP A 177 -4.92 -0.98 -15.38
C ASP A 177 -5.98 -2.08 -15.42
N ASN A 178 -5.94 -2.90 -16.47
CA ASN A 178 -6.85 -4.04 -16.60
C ASN A 178 -6.40 -5.22 -15.73
N THR A 179 -6.65 -5.11 -14.43
CA THR A 179 -6.26 -6.12 -13.45
C THR A 179 -7.42 -7.06 -13.09
N SER A 180 -7.11 -8.16 -12.42
CA SER A 180 -8.13 -9.08 -11.89
C SER A 180 -8.97 -8.41 -10.80
N GLY A 181 -8.39 -7.55 -9.97
CA GLY A 181 -9.12 -6.75 -8.99
C GLY A 181 -10.20 -5.86 -9.64
N LEU A 182 -9.87 -5.14 -10.72
CA LEU A 182 -10.82 -4.31 -11.47
C LEU A 182 -11.90 -5.16 -12.17
N ARG A 183 -11.51 -6.28 -12.79
CA ARG A 183 -12.47 -7.24 -13.37
C ARG A 183 -13.42 -7.82 -12.33
N GLY A 184 -12.94 -8.04 -11.10
CA GLY A 184 -13.75 -8.46 -9.96
C GLY A 184 -14.85 -7.45 -9.65
N PHE A 185 -14.52 -6.16 -9.56
CA PHE A 185 -15.53 -5.11 -9.38
C PHE A 185 -16.56 -5.08 -10.51
N LYS A 186 -16.13 -5.16 -11.78
CA LYS A 186 -17.04 -5.22 -12.93
C LYS A 186 -17.97 -6.44 -12.88
N SER A 187 -17.47 -7.59 -12.45
CA SER A 187 -18.27 -8.81 -12.26
C SER A 187 -19.31 -8.67 -11.13
N LEU A 188 -18.95 -8.03 -10.02
CA LEU A 188 -19.89 -7.74 -8.94
C LEU A 188 -21.00 -6.78 -9.39
N HIS A 189 -20.64 -5.77 -10.19
CA HIS A 189 -21.59 -4.81 -10.76
C HIS A 189 -22.59 -5.49 -11.69
N ALA A 190 -22.10 -6.29 -12.64
CA ALA A 190 -22.93 -7.01 -13.60
C ALA A 190 -23.95 -7.95 -12.92
N ARG A 191 -23.57 -8.56 -11.78
CA ARG A 191 -24.43 -9.47 -11.01
C ARG A 191 -25.23 -8.78 -9.91
N ARG A 192 -25.05 -7.47 -9.70
CA ARG A 192 -25.62 -6.70 -8.58
C ARG A 192 -25.39 -7.37 -7.22
N HIS A 193 -24.19 -7.89 -7.01
CA HIS A 193 -23.85 -8.67 -5.83
C HIS A 193 -22.96 -7.90 -4.86
N TYR A 194 -23.33 -7.90 -3.58
CA TYR A 194 -22.50 -7.36 -2.50
C TYR A 194 -21.73 -8.49 -1.79
N PRO A 195 -20.40 -8.52 -1.89
CA PRO A 195 -19.59 -9.61 -1.34
C PRO A 195 -19.17 -9.39 0.13
N GLY A 196 -19.57 -8.26 0.74
CA GLY A 196 -19.04 -7.82 2.04
C GLY A 196 -17.81 -6.94 1.92
N LEU A 197 -17.60 -6.03 2.88
CA LEU A 197 -16.53 -5.02 2.85
C LEU A 197 -15.12 -5.62 2.82
N GLY A 198 -14.91 -6.79 3.42
CA GLY A 198 -13.62 -7.49 3.38
C GLY A 198 -13.20 -7.85 1.95
N GLN A 199 -14.12 -8.42 1.16
CA GLN A 199 -13.87 -8.75 -0.24
C GLN A 199 -13.72 -7.49 -1.11
N VAL A 200 -14.43 -6.40 -0.79
CA VAL A 200 -14.23 -5.10 -1.44
C VAL A 200 -12.80 -4.59 -1.22
N LYS A 201 -12.31 -4.62 0.02
CA LYS A 201 -10.92 -4.24 0.34
C LYS A 201 -9.92 -5.16 -0.35
N GLN A 202 -10.18 -6.47 -0.37
CA GLN A 202 -9.34 -7.45 -1.07
C GLN A 202 -9.21 -7.12 -2.56
N LEU A 203 -10.31 -6.80 -3.25
CA LEU A 203 -10.25 -6.43 -4.68
C LEU A 203 -9.47 -5.14 -4.92
N SER A 204 -9.60 -4.14 -4.03
CA SER A 204 -8.79 -2.92 -4.08
C SER A 204 -7.29 -3.21 -3.88
N MET A 205 -6.93 -4.06 -2.92
CA MET A 205 -5.52 -4.46 -2.68
C MET A 205 -4.97 -5.27 -3.85
N GLN A 206 -5.75 -6.21 -4.38
CA GLN A 206 -5.36 -7.02 -5.54
C GLN A 206 -5.13 -6.13 -6.76
N HIS A 207 -6.02 -5.17 -7.01
CA HIS A 207 -5.83 -4.20 -8.09
C HIS A 207 -4.54 -3.41 -7.93
N HIS A 208 -4.28 -2.86 -6.74
CA HIS A 208 -3.07 -2.12 -6.45
C HIS A 208 -1.79 -2.92 -6.72
N ILE A 209 -1.72 -4.15 -6.21
CA ILE A 209 -0.56 -5.04 -6.40
C ILE A 209 -0.37 -5.35 -7.88
N GLU A 210 -1.43 -5.71 -8.59
CA GLU A 210 -1.35 -6.01 -10.02
C GLU A 210 -0.93 -4.79 -10.86
N THR A 211 -1.37 -3.58 -10.49
CA THR A 211 -0.94 -2.33 -11.14
C THR A 211 0.57 -2.11 -11.00
N ILE A 212 1.14 -2.29 -9.80
CA ILE A 212 2.60 -2.22 -9.61
C ILE A 212 3.31 -3.36 -10.36
N CYS A 213 2.78 -4.59 -10.31
CA CYS A 213 3.36 -5.71 -11.04
C CYS A 213 3.41 -5.45 -12.56
N ASN A 214 2.37 -4.85 -13.13
CA ASN A 214 2.35 -4.49 -14.55
C ASN A 214 3.40 -3.42 -14.84
N PHE A 215 3.56 -2.42 -13.97
CA PHE A 215 4.56 -1.36 -14.15
C PHE A 215 5.99 -1.90 -14.15
N ILE A 216 6.34 -2.78 -13.21
CA ILE A 216 7.69 -3.33 -13.09
C ILE A 216 8.02 -4.45 -14.09
N ALA A 217 7.00 -5.04 -14.74
CA ALA A 217 7.20 -6.13 -15.71
C ALA A 217 7.59 -5.64 -17.11
N VAL A 218 7.56 -4.33 -17.34
CA VAL A 218 7.97 -3.66 -18.59
C VAL A 218 9.48 -3.44 -18.60
#